data_AF-A0A963TBN5-F1
#
_entry.id   AF-A0A963TBN5-F1
#
_cell.length_a   1.000
_cell.length_b   1.000
_cell.length_c   1.000
_cell.angle_alpha   90.00
_cell.angle_beta   90.00
_cell.angle_gamma   90.00
#
_symmetry.space_group_name_H-M   'P 1'
#
loop_
_entity.id
_entity.type
_entity.pdbx_description
1 polymer ?
#
loop_
_entity_poly.entity_id
_entity_poly.type
_entity_poly.pdbx_seq_one_letter_code
_entity_poly.pdbx_strand_id
1 'polypeptide(L)'
;AVMLSAETAVGEYPEEAVTMMDRILTRVEADPTYQQLNDAARHLPEATAEDAISAAARQVAETVSAKLIVSFTSTGSTALRAARERPPVRILGLTTNPRTACRLALVWGIYPVTTRELKSFAGMVRESTRVALREGLANPGDRLVITAGVPFGTPGATNILRIAWIE
;
A
#
# COMPACT_ATOMS: atom_id res chain seq x y z
N ALA A 1 3.65 10.20 -8.40
CA ALA A 1 4.64 9.71 -9.38
C ALA A 1 5.39 10.90 -9.95
N VAL A 2 6.63 10.68 -10.40
CA VAL A 2 7.44 11.64 -11.14
C VAL A 2 7.80 11.00 -12.48
N MET A 3 8.04 11.82 -13.51
CA MET A 3 8.33 11.33 -14.86
C MET A 3 9.68 11.86 -15.30
N LEU A 4 10.56 10.94 -15.71
CA LEU A 4 11.76 11.23 -16.48
C LEU A 4 11.41 11.08 -17.96
N SER A 5 11.81 12.05 -18.77
CA SER A 5 11.48 12.12 -20.19
C SER A 5 12.74 11.84 -21.02
N ALA A 6 13.43 12.90 -21.46
CA ALA A 6 14.63 12.77 -22.28
C ALA A 6 15.78 12.12 -21.51
N GLU A 7 15.82 12.29 -20.18
CA GLU A 7 16.85 11.78 -19.29
C GLU A 7 17.02 10.26 -19.42
N THR A 8 15.91 9.54 -19.55
CA THR A 8 15.90 8.06 -19.70
C THR A 8 15.68 7.59 -21.13
N ALA A 9 15.12 8.43 -22.01
CA ALA A 9 14.81 8.04 -23.38
C ALA A 9 16.02 8.14 -24.33
N VAL A 10 16.82 9.20 -24.20
CA VAL A 10 17.95 9.52 -25.10
C VAL A 10 19.19 10.05 -24.39
N GLY A 11 19.14 10.18 -23.06
CA GLY A 11 20.25 10.69 -22.26
C GLY A 11 21.43 9.73 -22.18
N GLU A 12 22.63 10.27 -21.93
CA GLU A 12 23.87 9.49 -21.79
C GLU A 12 23.95 8.72 -20.45
N TYR A 13 23.14 9.09 -19.45
CA TYR A 13 23.18 8.56 -18.08
C TYR A 13 21.79 8.17 -17.56
N PRO A 14 21.07 7.25 -18.22
CA PRO A 14 19.69 6.90 -17.87
C PRO A 14 19.57 6.20 -16.51
N GLU A 15 20.54 5.36 -16.14
CA GLU A 15 20.56 4.64 -14.86
C GLU A 15 20.82 5.60 -13.69
N GLU A 16 21.74 6.54 -13.86
CA GLU A 16 22.06 7.57 -12.87
C GLU A 16 20.92 8.55 -12.69
N ALA A 17 20.18 8.90 -13.76
CA ALA A 17 19.00 9.74 -13.68
C ALA A 17 17.93 9.11 -12.78
N VAL A 18 17.61 7.82 -12.99
CA VAL A 18 16.66 7.08 -12.15
C VAL A 18 17.18 6.94 -10.73
N THR A 19 18.47 6.60 -10.55
CA THR A 19 19.11 6.45 -9.25
C THR A 19 19.09 7.76 -8.45
N MET A 20 19.35 8.89 -9.10
CA MET A 20 19.30 10.20 -8.47
C MET A 20 17.86 10.55 -8.07
N MET A 21 16.89 10.27 -8.94
CA MET A 21 15.48 10.50 -8.62
C MET A 21 15.03 9.69 -7.41
N ASP A 22 15.38 8.40 -7.34
CA ASP A 22 15.11 7.54 -6.18
C ASP A 22 15.73 8.10 -4.89
N ARG A 23 16.99 8.56 -4.96
CA ARG A 23 17.67 9.18 -3.81
C ARG A 23 16.99 10.47 -3.34
N ILE A 24 16.56 11.33 -4.28
CA ILE A 24 15.85 12.58 -3.95
C ILE A 24 14.53 12.24 -3.27
N LEU A 25 13.72 11.37 -3.87
CA LEU A 25 12.42 10.97 -3.32
C LEU A 25 12.58 10.38 -1.91
N THR A 26 13.49 9.42 -1.74
CA THR A 26 13.77 8.80 -0.44
C THR A 26 14.21 9.83 0.60
N ARG A 27 15.06 10.80 0.22
CA ARG A 27 15.54 11.84 1.14
C ARG A 27 14.44 12.81 1.58
N VAL A 28 13.55 13.17 0.67
CA VAL A 28 12.41 14.05 0.94
C VAL A 28 11.36 13.35 1.79
N GLU A 29 11.01 12.10 1.46
CA GLU A 29 9.99 11.33 2.19
C GLU A 29 10.45 10.93 3.60
N ALA A 30 11.76 10.85 3.85
CA ALA A 30 12.33 10.59 5.17
C ALA A 30 12.30 11.82 6.11
N ASP A 31 12.02 13.03 5.59
CA ASP A 31 11.94 14.22 6.43
C ASP A 31 10.65 14.18 7.28
N PRO A 32 10.71 14.34 8.61
CA PRO A 32 9.51 14.35 9.45
C PRO A 32 8.44 15.37 9.02
N THR A 33 8.87 16.48 8.42
CA THR A 33 8.00 17.53 7.88
C THR A 33 7.12 17.00 6.75
N TYR A 34 7.61 16.02 5.97
CA TYR A 34 6.84 15.42 4.87
C TYR A 34 5.55 14.77 5.37
N GLN A 35 5.63 13.98 6.45
CA GLN A 35 4.44 13.35 7.03
C GLN A 35 3.49 14.39 7.64
N GLN A 36 4.02 15.43 8.30
CA GLN A 36 3.20 16.53 8.84
C GLN A 36 2.41 17.26 7.73
N LEU A 37 3.04 17.50 6.58
CA LEU A 37 2.38 18.11 5.43
C LEU A 37 1.29 17.21 4.84
N ASN A 38 1.57 15.90 4.72
CA ASN A 38 0.57 14.93 4.28
C ASN A 38 -0.64 14.88 5.21
N ASP A 39 -0.41 14.99 6.52
CA ASP A 39 -1.45 14.96 7.54
C ASP A 39 -2.31 16.22 7.50
N ALA A 40 -1.68 17.39 7.33
CA ALA A 40 -2.35 18.67 7.18
C ALA A 40 -3.16 18.77 5.88
N ALA A 41 -2.68 18.16 4.79
CA ALA A 41 -3.35 18.15 3.49
C ALA A 41 -4.41 17.02 3.35
N ARG A 42 -4.65 16.25 4.42
CA ARG A 42 -5.55 15.10 4.37
C ARG A 42 -7.00 15.56 4.22
N HIS A 43 -7.70 14.90 3.30
CA HIS A 43 -9.14 15.08 3.15
C HIS A 43 -9.87 14.27 4.22
N LEU A 44 -10.97 14.80 4.73
CA LEU A 44 -11.83 14.03 5.62
C LEU A 44 -12.41 12.83 4.86
N PRO A 45 -12.48 11.65 5.50
CA PRO A 45 -13.13 10.48 4.91
C PRO A 45 -14.59 10.78 4.56
N GLU A 46 -15.08 10.26 3.45
CA GLU A 46 -16.51 10.33 3.14
C GLU A 46 -17.30 9.43 4.10
N ALA A 47 -18.60 9.67 4.22
CA ALA A 47 -19.51 8.88 5.07
C ALA A 47 -19.83 7.49 4.45
N THR A 48 -18.79 6.72 4.11
CA THR A 48 -18.87 5.37 3.54
C THR A 48 -18.07 4.38 4.39
N ALA A 49 -18.45 3.10 4.35
CA ALA A 49 -17.77 2.07 5.13
C ALA A 49 -16.30 1.91 4.68
N GLU A 50 -16.05 2.05 3.38
CA GLU A 50 -14.74 1.88 2.77
C GLU A 50 -13.75 2.96 3.20
N ASP A 51 -14.23 4.20 3.27
CA ASP A 51 -13.46 5.34 3.72
C ASP A 51 -13.21 5.27 5.23
N ALA A 52 -14.23 4.88 6.01
CA ALA A 52 -14.09 4.67 7.45
C ALA A 52 -13.04 3.58 7.78
N ILE A 53 -13.09 2.44 7.07
CA ILE A 53 -12.11 1.35 7.23
C ILE A 53 -10.70 1.80 6.81
N SER A 54 -10.57 2.56 5.71
CA SER A 54 -9.27 3.04 5.25
C SER A 54 -8.64 4.02 6.23
N ALA A 55 -9.43 4.96 6.76
CA ALA A 55 -8.99 5.89 7.79
C ALA A 55 -8.60 5.16 9.10
N ALA A 56 -9.41 4.20 9.52
CA ALA A 56 -9.10 3.36 10.69
C ALA A 56 -7.82 2.55 10.47
N ALA A 57 -7.59 2.02 9.26
CA ALA A 57 -6.39 1.23 8.96
C ALA A 57 -5.11 2.05 9.12
N ARG A 58 -5.12 3.31 8.67
CA ARG A 58 -4.01 4.24 8.90
C ARG A 58 -3.78 4.46 10.40
N GLN A 59 -4.82 4.85 11.13
CA GLN A 59 -4.70 5.14 12.58
C GLN A 59 -4.21 3.92 13.35
N VAL A 60 -4.74 2.73 13.05
CA VAL A 60 -4.32 1.48 13.68
C VAL A 60 -2.87 1.17 13.33
N ALA A 61 -2.45 1.35 12.08
CA ALA A 61 -1.08 1.11 11.66
C ALA A 61 -0.07 1.97 12.44
N GLU A 62 -0.38 3.24 12.66
CA GLU A 62 0.40 4.13 13.51
C GLU A 62 0.40 3.64 14.98
N THR A 63 -0.79 3.39 15.53
CA THR A 63 -0.98 3.03 16.94
C THR A 63 -0.24 1.75 17.33
N VAL A 64 -0.28 0.73 16.47
CA VAL A 64 0.38 -0.55 16.75
C VAL A 64 1.79 -0.63 16.19
N SER A 65 2.30 0.45 15.58
CA SER A 65 3.59 0.46 14.89
C SER A 65 3.69 -0.68 13.88
N ALA A 66 2.66 -0.82 13.04
CA ALA A 66 2.64 -1.81 11.99
C ALA A 66 3.77 -1.56 10.99
N LYS A 67 4.35 -2.63 10.46
CA LYS A 67 5.40 -2.56 9.46
C LYS A 67 4.85 -2.10 8.10
N LEU A 68 3.65 -2.57 7.75
CA LEU A 68 2.94 -2.18 6.55
C LEU A 68 1.43 -2.42 6.69
N ILE A 69 0.67 -1.74 5.82
CA ILE A 69 -0.74 -2.04 5.56
C ILE A 69 -0.80 -3.01 4.39
N VAL A 70 -1.65 -4.03 4.46
CA VAL A 70 -1.88 -4.99 3.37
C VAL A 70 -3.31 -4.82 2.88
N SER A 71 -3.51 -4.49 1.61
CA SER A 71 -4.82 -4.21 1.04
C SER A 71 -5.16 -5.21 -0.07
N PHE A 72 -6.12 -6.10 0.19
CA PHE A 72 -6.67 -6.97 -0.84
C PHE A 72 -7.65 -6.21 -1.72
N THR A 73 -7.50 -6.31 -3.03
CA THR A 73 -8.31 -5.55 -3.97
C THR A 73 -8.46 -6.23 -5.33
N SER A 74 -9.69 -6.27 -5.86
CA SER A 74 -9.94 -6.79 -7.22
C SER A 74 -9.72 -5.71 -8.29
N THR A 75 -10.33 -4.53 -8.07
CA THR A 75 -10.30 -3.41 -9.02
C THR A 75 -9.30 -2.31 -8.63
N GLY A 76 -8.67 -2.39 -7.46
CA GLY A 76 -7.75 -1.38 -6.93
C GLY A 76 -8.36 -0.37 -5.97
N SER A 77 -9.70 -0.29 -5.83
CA SER A 77 -10.37 0.76 -5.05
C SER A 77 -9.96 0.79 -3.57
N THR A 78 -9.84 -0.37 -2.92
CA THR A 78 -9.37 -0.50 -1.54
C THR A 78 -7.97 0.06 -1.35
N ALA A 79 -7.04 -0.32 -2.23
CA ALA A 79 -5.65 0.10 -2.13
C ALA A 79 -5.50 1.60 -2.47
N LEU A 80 -6.29 2.11 -3.42
CA LEU A 80 -6.35 3.55 -3.74
C LEU A 80 -6.83 4.38 -2.54
N ARG A 81 -7.87 3.92 -1.82
CA ARG A 81 -8.34 4.60 -0.61
C ARG A 81 -7.29 4.58 0.50
N ALA A 82 -6.65 3.42 0.73
CA ALA A 82 -5.53 3.34 1.67
C ALA A 82 -4.41 4.33 1.31
N ALA A 83 -4.04 4.46 0.04
CA ALA A 83 -3.01 5.40 -0.40
C ALA A 83 -3.43 6.87 -0.26
N ARG A 84 -4.73 7.17 -0.41
CA ARG A 84 -5.28 8.52 -0.21
C ARG A 84 -5.13 8.99 1.23
N GLU A 85 -5.20 8.07 2.21
CA GLU A 85 -4.99 8.40 3.62
C GLU A 85 -3.53 8.79 3.94
N ARG A 86 -2.59 8.60 3.01
CA ARG A 86 -1.16 8.88 3.20
C ARG A 86 -0.58 8.27 4.50
N PRO A 87 -0.77 6.96 4.73
CA PRO A 87 -0.23 6.32 5.91
C PRO A 87 1.31 6.43 5.94
N PRO A 88 1.93 6.54 7.12
CA PRO A 88 3.39 6.63 7.25
C PRO A 88 4.11 5.29 6.98
N VAL A 89 3.36 4.25 6.62
CA VAL A 89 3.86 2.91 6.33
C VAL A 89 3.47 2.54 4.90
N ARG A 90 4.27 1.67 4.27
CA ARG A 90 3.99 1.18 2.91
C ARG A 90 2.68 0.39 2.86
N ILE A 91 2.06 0.36 1.69
CA ILE A 91 0.86 -0.42 1.41
C ILE A 91 1.21 -1.56 0.47
N LEU A 92 1.09 -2.81 0.92
CA LEU A 92 1.16 -3.99 0.06
C LEU A 92 -0.21 -4.21 -0.60
N GLY A 93 -0.32 -3.87 -1.88
CA GLY A 93 -1.55 -4.03 -2.66
C GLY A 93 -1.63 -5.43 -3.27
N LEU A 94 -2.51 -6.28 -2.75
CA LEU A 94 -2.67 -7.66 -3.21
C LEU A 94 -3.88 -7.79 -4.13
N THR A 95 -3.66 -8.26 -5.35
CA THR A 95 -4.73 -8.42 -6.34
C THR A 95 -4.56 -9.71 -7.14
N THR A 96 -5.65 -10.32 -7.57
CA THR A 96 -5.62 -11.45 -8.51
C THR A 96 -5.49 -11.02 -9.97
N ASN A 97 -5.67 -9.72 -10.25
CA ASN A 97 -5.67 -9.18 -11.60
C ASN A 97 -4.35 -8.47 -11.92
N PRO A 98 -3.52 -9.01 -12.84
CA PRO A 98 -2.25 -8.39 -13.23
C PRO A 98 -2.42 -6.95 -13.77
N ARG A 99 -3.53 -6.64 -14.44
CA ARG A 99 -3.79 -5.27 -14.92
C ARG A 99 -4.02 -4.30 -13.76
N THR A 100 -4.70 -4.75 -12.71
CA THR A 100 -4.86 -3.96 -11.48
C THR A 100 -3.50 -3.72 -10.84
N ALA A 101 -2.63 -4.75 -10.76
CA ALA A 101 -1.29 -4.60 -10.20
C ALA A 101 -0.45 -3.57 -10.98
N CYS A 102 -0.43 -3.66 -12.31
CA CYS A 102 0.26 -2.67 -13.15
C CYS A 102 -0.25 -1.24 -12.92
N ARG A 103 -1.57 -1.05 -12.81
CA ARG A 103 -2.13 0.29 -12.54
C ARG A 103 -1.74 0.82 -11.16
N LEU A 104 -1.73 -0.06 -10.15
CA LEU A 104 -1.36 0.30 -8.78
C LEU A 104 0.13 0.64 -8.65
N ALA A 105 1.00 0.18 -9.56
CA ALA A 105 2.44 0.50 -9.54
C ALA A 105 2.74 2.00 -9.70
N LEU A 106 1.80 2.78 -10.26
CA LEU A 106 1.92 4.24 -10.37
C LEU A 106 1.39 5.00 -9.15
N VAL A 107 0.73 4.30 -8.22
CA VAL A 107 0.05 4.91 -7.09
C VAL A 107 1.03 5.06 -5.93
N TRP A 108 1.04 6.25 -5.33
CA TRP A 108 1.88 6.58 -4.19
C TRP A 108 1.74 5.55 -3.04
N GLY A 109 2.87 5.13 -2.48
CA GLY A 109 2.95 4.28 -1.30
C GLY A 109 2.53 2.82 -1.50
N ILE A 110 2.06 2.43 -2.70
CA ILE A 110 1.62 1.07 -2.98
C ILE A 110 2.74 0.24 -3.61
N TYR A 111 3.03 -0.90 -3.00
CA TYR A 111 3.80 -2.00 -3.57
C TYR A 111 2.82 -3.08 -4.06
N PRO A 112 2.49 -3.14 -5.36
CA PRO A 112 1.49 -4.08 -5.87
C PRO A 112 2.09 -5.47 -6.11
N VAL A 113 1.35 -6.51 -5.71
CA VAL A 113 1.73 -7.90 -5.98
C VAL A 113 0.52 -8.69 -6.45
N THR A 114 0.70 -9.41 -7.55
CA THR A 114 -0.29 -10.38 -8.03
C THR A 114 -0.29 -11.59 -7.10
N THR A 115 -1.47 -11.93 -6.58
CA THR A 115 -1.69 -13.00 -5.61
C THR A 115 -2.75 -13.99 -6.10
N ARG A 116 -2.93 -15.08 -5.34
CA ARG A 116 -3.99 -16.06 -5.58
C ARG A 116 -5.31 -15.59 -4.97
N GLU A 117 -6.41 -16.12 -5.47
CA GLU A 117 -7.72 -15.85 -4.92
C GLU A 117 -7.84 -16.37 -3.48
N LEU A 118 -8.41 -15.55 -2.60
CA LEU A 118 -8.66 -15.90 -1.22
C LEU A 118 -10.08 -16.40 -1.02
N LYS A 119 -10.22 -17.39 -0.15
CA LYS A 119 -11.51 -18.00 0.20
C LYS A 119 -11.85 -17.93 1.69
N SER A 120 -10.94 -17.42 2.52
CA SER A 120 -11.12 -17.37 3.98
C SER A 120 -10.25 -16.30 4.64
N PHE A 121 -10.66 -15.86 5.83
CA PHE A 121 -9.87 -14.96 6.68
C PHE A 121 -8.53 -15.55 7.12
N ALA A 122 -8.48 -16.86 7.37
CA ALA A 122 -7.21 -17.54 7.68
C ALA A 122 -6.26 -17.52 6.48
N GLY A 123 -6.80 -17.74 5.27
CA GLY A 123 -6.05 -17.60 4.03
C GLY A 123 -5.52 -16.18 3.82
N MET A 124 -6.33 -15.17 4.16
CA MET A 124 -5.93 -13.76 4.08
C MET A 124 -4.68 -13.46 4.91
N VAL A 125 -4.65 -13.87 6.18
CA VAL A 125 -3.49 -13.65 7.06
C VAL A 125 -2.25 -14.40 6.56
N ARG A 126 -2.39 -15.68 6.22
CA ARG A 126 -1.27 -16.48 5.70
C ARG A 126 -0.69 -15.89 4.41
N GLU A 127 -1.54 -15.41 3.52
CA GLU A 127 -1.08 -14.85 2.26
C GLU A 127 -0.42 -13.48 2.46
N SER A 128 -0.97 -12.63 3.32
CA SER A 128 -0.36 -11.35 3.68
C SER A 128 1.05 -11.53 4.26
N THR A 129 1.20 -12.43 5.23
CA THR A 129 2.50 -12.70 5.88
C THR A 129 3.49 -13.32 4.90
N ARG A 130 3.06 -14.34 4.13
CA ARG A 130 3.89 -15.00 3.12
C ARG A 130 4.42 -14.03 2.07
N VAL A 131 3.56 -13.16 1.54
CA VAL A 131 3.99 -12.19 0.52
C VAL A 131 4.87 -11.11 1.13
N ALA A 132 4.53 -10.57 2.30
CA ALA A 132 5.36 -9.56 2.97
C ALA A 132 6.79 -10.06 3.23
N LEU A 133 6.95 -11.32 3.67
CA LEU A 133 8.25 -11.97 3.84
C LEU A 133 8.97 -12.19 2.51
N ARG A 134 8.27 -12.74 1.50
CA ARG A 134 8.87 -13.06 0.18
C ARG A 134 9.42 -11.82 -0.51
N GLU A 135 8.72 -10.69 -0.42
CA GLU A 135 9.13 -9.42 -1.05
C GLU A 135 10.11 -8.62 -0.18
N GLY A 136 10.52 -9.13 0.99
CA GLY A 136 11.45 -8.44 1.90
C GLY A 136 10.87 -7.17 2.52
N LEU A 137 9.54 -7.05 2.62
CA LEU A 137 8.86 -5.87 3.14
C LEU A 137 8.69 -5.91 4.66
N ALA A 138 8.74 -7.10 5.25
CA ALA A 138 8.63 -7.32 6.69
C ALA A 138 9.41 -8.57 7.13
N ASN A 139 9.66 -8.68 8.43
CA ASN A 139 10.38 -9.77 9.09
C ASN A 139 9.49 -10.47 10.14
N PRO A 140 9.88 -11.67 10.60
CA PRO A 140 9.25 -12.29 11.77
C PRO A 140 9.22 -11.33 12.97
N GLY A 141 8.08 -11.29 13.67
CA GLY A 141 7.81 -10.36 14.77
C GLY A 141 7.16 -9.03 14.35
N ASP A 142 7.16 -8.69 13.06
CA ASP A 142 6.50 -7.48 12.57
C ASP A 142 4.97 -7.59 12.62
N ARG A 143 4.30 -6.44 12.75
CA ARG A 143 2.84 -6.33 12.79
C ARG A 143 2.31 -5.84 11.44
N LEU A 144 1.19 -6.39 10.99
CA LEU A 144 0.52 -6.02 9.76
C LEU A 144 -0.90 -5.52 10.06
N VAL A 145 -1.33 -4.49 9.35
CA VAL A 145 -2.75 -4.10 9.30
C VAL A 145 -3.31 -4.53 7.95
N ILE A 146 -4.30 -5.40 7.95
CA ILE A 146 -4.87 -6.01 6.74
C ILE A 146 -6.26 -5.42 6.50
N THR A 147 -6.49 -4.91 5.29
CA THR A 147 -7.80 -4.46 4.80
C THR A 147 -8.27 -5.28 3.61
N ALA A 148 -9.57 -5.56 3.58
CA ALA A 148 -10.18 -6.34 2.51
C ALA A 148 -11.67 -6.03 2.37
N GLY A 149 -12.23 -6.49 1.26
CA GLY A 149 -13.67 -6.58 1.04
C GLY A 149 -14.17 -8.01 1.08
N VAL A 150 -15.24 -8.25 1.83
CA VAL A 150 -15.95 -9.54 1.86
C VAL A 150 -17.42 -9.34 1.46
N PRO A 151 -18.00 -10.23 0.61
CA PRO A 151 -17.41 -11.46 0.05
C PRO A 151 -16.15 -11.26 -0.80
N PHE A 152 -15.16 -12.14 -0.63
CA PHE A 152 -13.90 -12.05 -1.37
C PHE A 152 -14.18 -12.12 -2.87
N GLY A 153 -13.42 -11.38 -3.67
CA GLY A 153 -13.58 -11.33 -5.12
C GLY A 153 -14.69 -10.37 -5.59
N THR A 154 -15.60 -9.95 -4.72
CA THR A 154 -16.64 -8.95 -5.05
C THR A 154 -16.07 -7.53 -4.99
N PRO A 155 -16.06 -6.77 -6.10
CA PRO A 155 -15.61 -5.39 -6.09
C PRO A 155 -16.53 -4.48 -5.26
N GLY A 156 -16.00 -3.36 -4.79
CA GLY A 156 -16.80 -2.23 -4.30
C GLY A 156 -16.76 -2.05 -2.80
N ALA A 157 -16.88 -3.12 -2.00
CA ALA A 157 -17.08 -3.01 -0.56
C ALA A 157 -15.83 -3.38 0.25
N THR A 158 -15.07 -2.39 0.72
CA THR A 158 -14.04 -2.59 1.77
C THR A 158 -14.69 -2.49 3.15
N ASN A 159 -14.72 -3.59 3.88
CA ASN A 159 -15.48 -3.68 5.14
C ASN A 159 -14.74 -4.44 6.26
N ILE A 160 -13.46 -4.80 6.04
CA ILE A 160 -12.66 -5.54 7.01
C ILE A 160 -11.38 -4.78 7.32
N LEU A 161 -11.06 -4.77 8.61
CA LEU A 161 -9.75 -4.39 9.17
C LEU A 161 -9.33 -5.50 10.15
N ARG A 162 -8.10 -5.99 10.01
CA ARG A 162 -7.53 -7.00 10.91
C ARG A 162 -6.07 -6.70 11.21
N ILE A 163 -5.68 -6.85 12.47
CA ILE A 163 -4.27 -6.83 12.87
C ILE A 163 -3.75 -8.26 12.84
N ALA A 164 -2.55 -8.45 12.33
CA ALA A 164 -1.86 -9.74 12.29
C ALA A 164 -0.39 -9.58 12.67
N TRP A 165 0.24 -10.68 13.06
CA TRP A 165 1.65 -10.76 13.39
C TRP A 165 2.30 -11.75 12.44
N ILE A 166 3.54 -11.46 12.05
CA ILE A 166 4.37 -12.41 11.32
C ILE A 166 5.05 -13.31 12.34
N GLU A 167 4.81 -14.62 12.20
CA GLU A 167 5.47 -15.68 12.99
C GLU A 167 6.82 -16.04 12.38
#